data_AF-A0AAV6ID36-F1
#
_entry.id   AF-A0AAV6ID36-F1
#
_cell.length_a   1.000
_cell.length_b   1.000
_cell.length_c   1.000
_cell.angle_alpha   90.00
_cell.angle_beta   90.00
_cell.angle_gamma   90.00
#
_symmetry.space_group_name_H-M   'P 1'
#
loop_
_entity.id
_entity.type
_entity.pdbx_description
1 polymer ?
#
loop_
_entity_poly.entity_id
_entity_poly.type
_entity_poly.pdbx_seq_one_letter_code
_entity_poly.pdbx_strand_id
1 'polypeptide(L)'
;MTLEEEVEQFKKKVRMRKPEMKWIIILNPHQAMDQRYLHNVADARVAHHIERGWEDGLLVSSVASCQNLWTLILDSGTGFTSQVYKLSPGFLDEEEILKEWIEEHRKKNYRITAMAGHDYGSSLVVMSKGTKYGQQCYDCSYSFPFDWIKEKWREGFYVTSMATNGMEWRVVMSQGAGFSDQVVELDFLYPSEGIHRRWSCGFCITATAAN
;
A
#
# COMPACT_ATOMS: atom_id res chain seq x y z
N MET A 1 55.63 0.83 -40.59
CA MET A 1 54.22 1.26 -40.60
C MET A 1 53.36 0.02 -40.55
N THR A 2 52.98 -0.39 -39.34
CA THR A 2 51.96 -1.41 -39.08
C THR A 2 51.28 -1.00 -37.77
N LEU A 3 49.97 -0.91 -37.84
CA LEU A 3 49.04 -0.17 -36.98
C LEU A 3 48.36 -1.11 -35.98
N GLU A 4 49.12 -1.93 -35.25
CA GLU A 4 48.53 -3.00 -34.40
C GLU A 4 49.13 -3.18 -33.00
N GLU A 5 49.99 -2.28 -32.51
CA GLU A 5 50.59 -2.40 -31.16
C GLU A 5 50.15 -1.33 -30.13
N GLU A 6 49.11 -0.53 -30.42
CA GLU A 6 48.57 0.49 -29.49
C GLU A 6 47.11 0.22 -29.04
N VAL A 7 46.79 -1.02 -28.64
CA VAL A 7 45.50 -1.31 -27.96
C VAL A 7 45.71 -2.05 -26.63
N GLU A 8 46.63 -1.55 -25.81
CA GLU A 8 46.63 -1.84 -24.37
C GLU A 8 46.20 -0.59 -23.59
N GLN A 9 45.14 0.08 -24.07
CA GLN A 9 44.47 1.13 -23.32
C GLN A 9 43.65 0.49 -22.20
N PHE A 10 44.18 0.58 -20.98
CA PHE A 10 43.44 0.78 -19.73
C PHE A 10 41.99 0.25 -19.75
N LYS A 11 41.82 -1.06 -19.61
CA LYS A 11 40.59 -1.60 -19.03
C LYS A 11 40.54 -1.18 -17.56
N LYS A 12 40.15 0.08 -17.31
CA LYS A 12 39.60 0.49 -16.02
C LYS A 12 38.52 -0.53 -15.70
N LYS A 13 38.76 -1.40 -14.73
CA LYS A 13 37.70 -2.14 -14.05
C LYS A 13 36.81 -1.07 -13.43
N VAL A 14 35.82 -0.61 -14.19
CA VAL A 14 34.68 0.10 -13.65
C VAL A 14 34.00 -0.93 -12.78
N ARG A 15 34.32 -0.89 -11.48
CA ARG A 15 33.48 -1.51 -10.48
C ARG A 15 32.15 -0.77 -10.61
N MET A 16 31.20 -1.39 -11.31
CA MET A 16 29.80 -1.01 -11.30
C MET A 16 29.38 -0.99 -9.83
N ARG A 17 29.52 0.17 -9.17
CA ARG A 17 28.89 0.37 -7.87
C ARG A 17 27.40 0.19 -8.16
N LYS A 18 26.78 -0.78 -7.50
CA LYS A 18 25.31 -0.85 -7.42
C LYS A 18 24.82 0.58 -7.19
N PRO A 19 23.80 1.06 -7.92
CA PRO A 19 23.23 2.36 -7.60
C PRO A 19 22.87 2.32 -6.11
N GLU A 20 23.58 3.09 -5.31
CA GLU A 20 23.21 3.26 -3.92
C GLU A 20 21.85 3.94 -3.94
N MET A 21 20.83 3.25 -3.41
CA MET A 21 19.53 3.86 -3.20
C MET A 21 19.74 5.06 -2.26
N LYS A 22 19.71 6.25 -2.85
CA LYS A 22 19.80 7.52 -2.11
C LYS A 22 18.39 8.08 -2.01
N TRP A 23 17.87 8.11 -0.79
CA TRP A 23 16.60 8.76 -0.50
C TRP A 23 16.88 10.22 -0.14
N ILE A 24 16.28 11.13 -0.90
CA ILE A 24 16.30 12.57 -0.63
C ILE A 24 14.87 12.94 -0.23
N ILE A 25 14.70 13.47 0.99
CA ILE A 25 13.40 13.89 1.51
C ILE A 25 13.42 15.42 1.62
N ILE A 26 12.51 16.08 0.91
CA ILE A 26 12.29 17.53 0.97
C ILE A 26 10.87 17.73 1.50
N LEU A 27 10.71 18.43 2.62
CA LEU A 27 9.43 18.58 3.32
C LEU A 27 8.99 20.05 3.33
N ASN A 28 7.68 20.27 3.17
CA ASN A 28 7.02 21.58 3.29
C ASN A 28 6.14 21.57 4.56
N PRO A 29 6.11 22.63 5.39
CA PRO A 29 5.29 22.63 6.59
C PRO A 29 3.79 22.64 6.24
N HIS A 30 3.06 21.67 6.78
CA HIS A 30 1.60 21.60 6.81
C HIS A 30 1.11 22.05 8.21
N GLN A 31 -0.20 22.30 8.37
CA GLN A 31 -0.80 22.43 9.71
C GLN A 31 -0.42 21.18 10.53
N ALA A 32 0.05 21.36 11.77
CA ALA A 32 0.67 20.30 12.57
C ALA A 32 -0.19 19.04 12.58
N MET A 33 0.29 18.01 11.88
CA MET A 33 -0.28 16.67 11.87
C MET A 33 0.68 15.82 12.70
N ASP A 34 0.22 15.31 13.84
CA ASP A 34 1.01 14.37 14.60
C ASP A 34 1.03 13.05 13.82
N GLN A 35 2.19 12.75 13.23
CA GLN A 35 2.39 11.61 12.34
C GLN A 35 3.66 10.87 12.75
N ARG A 36 3.56 9.55 12.76
CA ARG A 36 4.64 8.62 13.01
C ARG A 36 4.79 7.69 11.82
N TYR A 37 5.98 7.70 11.22
CA TYR A 37 6.35 6.73 10.22
C TYR A 37 7.32 5.71 10.82
N LEU A 38 7.12 4.45 10.48
CA LEU A 38 7.99 3.34 10.84
C LEU A 38 8.29 2.56 9.57
N HIS A 39 9.54 2.19 9.38
CA HIS A 39 10.01 1.43 8.22
C HIS A 39 10.92 0.31 8.71
N ASN A 40 11.17 -0.70 7.87
CA ASN A 40 11.97 -1.87 8.22
C ASN A 40 11.43 -2.63 9.45
N VAL A 41 10.10 -2.68 9.60
CA VAL A 41 9.46 -3.36 10.72
C VAL A 41 9.28 -4.83 10.38
N ALA A 42 9.87 -5.72 11.18
CA ALA A 42 9.61 -7.17 11.08
C ALA A 42 8.27 -7.55 11.72
N ASP A 43 7.67 -8.66 11.30
CA ASP A 43 6.38 -9.20 11.79
C ASP A 43 6.24 -9.15 13.32
N ALA A 44 7.25 -9.66 14.02
CA ALA A 44 7.28 -9.73 15.49
C ALA A 44 7.20 -8.35 16.18
N ARG A 45 7.48 -7.27 15.45
CA ARG A 45 7.46 -5.90 15.97
C ARG A 45 6.23 -5.09 15.54
N VAL A 46 5.42 -5.59 14.60
CA VAL A 46 4.23 -4.89 14.11
C VAL A 46 3.28 -4.58 15.27
N ALA A 47 2.96 -5.58 16.09
CA ALA A 47 2.06 -5.43 17.24
C ALA A 47 2.53 -4.33 18.21
N HIS A 48 3.79 -4.42 18.66
CA HIS A 48 4.39 -3.44 19.56
C HIS A 48 4.31 -2.01 19.02
N HIS A 49 4.54 -1.83 17.72
CA HIS A 49 4.50 -0.52 17.09
C HIS A 49 3.10 0.06 16.95
N ILE A 50 2.12 -0.78 16.60
CA ILE A 50 0.72 -0.36 16.52
C ILE A 50 0.19 -0.01 17.92
N GLU A 51 0.44 -0.86 18.92
CA GLU A 51 -0.03 -0.66 20.30
C GLU A 51 0.53 0.61 20.91
N ARG A 52 1.85 0.85 20.78
CA ARG A 52 2.46 2.12 21.20
C ARG A 52 1.90 3.31 20.43
N GLY A 53 1.56 3.15 19.16
CA GLY A 53 0.87 4.17 18.38
C GLY A 53 -0.46 4.55 19.03
N TRP A 54 -1.27 3.54 19.37
CA TRP A 54 -2.56 3.73 20.00
C TRP A 54 -2.47 4.39 21.38
N GLU A 55 -1.48 4.00 22.20
CA GLU A 55 -1.20 4.64 23.50
C GLU A 55 -0.91 6.14 23.36
N ASP A 56 -0.25 6.51 22.27
CA ASP A 56 0.08 7.90 21.93
C ASP A 56 -1.05 8.62 21.17
N GLY A 57 -2.21 7.99 20.97
CA GLY A 57 -3.35 8.57 20.26
C GLY A 57 -3.21 8.60 18.73
N LEU A 58 -2.29 7.82 18.17
CA LEU A 58 -2.05 7.70 16.73
C LEU A 58 -2.67 6.42 16.18
N LEU A 59 -3.37 6.52 15.05
CA LEU A 59 -3.99 5.37 14.39
C LEU A 59 -3.35 5.11 13.03
N VAL A 60 -3.24 3.85 12.62
CA VAL A 60 -2.65 3.48 11.33
C VAL A 60 -3.50 4.03 10.20
N SER A 61 -2.90 4.85 9.34
CA SER A 61 -3.53 5.44 8.16
C SER A 61 -3.09 4.78 6.86
N SER A 62 -1.90 4.21 6.83
CA SER A 62 -1.38 3.49 5.66
C SER A 62 -0.39 2.41 6.06
N VAL A 63 -0.36 1.34 5.28
CA VAL A 63 0.60 0.25 5.41
C VAL A 63 1.14 -0.11 4.04
N ALA A 64 2.42 -0.45 4.00
CA ALA A 64 3.09 -0.99 2.83
C ALA A 64 4.07 -2.08 3.26
N SER A 65 4.49 -2.93 2.34
CA SER A 65 5.52 -3.92 2.58
C SER A 65 6.45 -4.00 1.38
N CYS A 66 7.70 -4.34 1.63
CA CYS A 66 8.71 -4.63 0.62
C CYS A 66 9.82 -5.45 1.27
N GLN A 67 10.32 -6.49 0.61
CA GLN A 67 11.41 -7.33 1.12
C GLN A 67 11.10 -7.91 2.51
N ASN A 68 9.84 -8.27 2.75
CA ASN A 68 9.35 -8.87 4.00
C ASN A 68 9.48 -7.94 5.23
N LEU A 69 9.46 -6.64 4.97
CA LEU A 69 9.49 -5.62 6.00
C LEU A 69 8.32 -4.66 5.80
N TRP A 70 7.65 -4.35 6.91
CA TRP A 70 6.52 -3.44 6.92
C TRP A 70 6.99 -2.00 7.04
N THR A 71 6.23 -1.14 6.37
CA THR A 71 6.19 0.31 6.61
C THR A 71 4.80 0.66 7.12
N LEU A 72 4.75 1.37 8.24
CA LEU A 72 3.51 1.81 8.88
C LEU A 72 3.52 3.34 8.95
N ILE A 73 2.41 3.95 8.55
CA ILE A 73 2.13 5.36 8.79
C ILE A 73 0.99 5.42 9.79
N LEU A 74 1.20 6.14 10.89
CA LEU A 74 0.20 6.41 11.91
C LEU A 74 0.03 7.91 12.04
N ASP A 75 -1.19 8.40 12.17
CA ASP A 75 -1.45 9.81 12.42
C ASP A 75 -2.70 10.05 13.26
N SER A 76 -2.73 11.19 13.94
CA SER A 76 -3.88 11.63 14.75
C SER A 76 -4.98 12.29 13.90
N GLY A 77 -4.74 12.52 12.62
CA GLY A 77 -5.59 13.28 11.70
C GLY A 77 -6.60 12.45 10.92
N THR A 78 -6.56 11.12 11.02
CA THR A 78 -7.42 10.18 10.27
C THR A 78 -8.93 10.39 10.47
N GLY A 79 -9.33 10.94 11.63
CA GLY A 79 -10.73 10.95 12.07
C GLY A 79 -11.26 9.59 12.51
N PHE A 80 -10.40 8.56 12.59
CA PHE A 80 -10.77 7.25 13.10
C PHE A 80 -10.93 7.30 14.62
N THR A 81 -11.83 6.47 15.16
CA THR A 81 -12.15 6.46 16.61
C THR A 81 -11.74 5.18 17.31
N SER A 82 -11.48 4.11 16.56
CA SER A 82 -11.04 2.82 17.07
C SER A 82 -10.49 2.01 15.90
N GLN A 83 -9.52 1.14 16.18
CA GLN A 83 -8.84 0.37 15.16
C GLN A 83 -8.57 -1.05 15.65
N VAL A 84 -8.61 -1.99 14.73
CA VAL A 84 -8.20 -3.38 14.91
C VAL A 84 -7.31 -3.76 13.73
N TYR A 85 -6.42 -4.73 13.94
CA TYR A 85 -5.57 -5.24 12.88
C TYR A 85 -5.47 -6.75 12.95
N LYS A 86 -5.15 -7.35 11.81
CA LYS A 86 -4.83 -8.77 11.69
C LYS A 86 -3.57 -8.90 10.84
N LEU A 87 -2.51 -9.41 11.45
CA LEU A 87 -1.35 -9.94 10.74
C LEU A 87 -1.58 -11.45 10.58
N SER A 88 -1.66 -11.92 9.35
CA SER A 88 -1.81 -13.34 9.00
C SER A 88 -0.56 -13.80 8.25
N PRO A 89 -0.02 -15.01 8.52
CA PRO A 89 1.13 -15.54 7.80
C PRO A 89 0.82 -15.92 6.34
N GLY A 90 -0.46 -16.00 5.93
CA GLY A 90 -0.88 -16.40 4.58
C GLY A 90 -1.72 -15.34 3.86
N PHE A 91 -1.45 -15.14 2.56
CA PHE A 91 -2.12 -14.16 1.70
C PHE A 91 -3.30 -14.80 0.95
N LEU A 92 -3.39 -16.12 0.92
CA LEU A 92 -4.59 -16.87 0.49
C LEU A 92 -4.89 -18.07 1.38
N ASP A 93 -3.89 -18.71 1.99
CA ASP A 93 -4.10 -19.98 2.72
C ASP A 93 -4.98 -19.86 3.97
N GLU A 94 -5.07 -18.67 4.57
CA GLU A 94 -5.94 -18.38 5.70
C GLU A 94 -7.15 -17.51 5.28
N GLU A 95 -7.59 -17.63 4.03
CA GLU A 95 -8.69 -16.80 3.49
C GLU A 95 -9.96 -16.92 4.34
N GLU A 96 -10.35 -18.12 4.76
CA GLU A 96 -11.57 -18.31 5.58
C GLU A 96 -11.43 -17.66 6.96
N ILE A 97 -10.28 -17.79 7.62
CA ILE A 97 -10.02 -17.14 8.93
C ILE A 97 -10.07 -15.62 8.78
N LEU A 98 -9.47 -15.09 7.71
CA LEU A 98 -9.47 -13.66 7.44
C LEU A 98 -10.88 -13.16 7.08
N LYS A 99 -11.64 -13.92 6.28
CA LYS A 99 -13.04 -13.63 5.95
C LYS A 99 -13.92 -13.58 7.20
N GLU A 100 -13.80 -14.59 8.07
CA GLU A 100 -14.52 -14.64 9.35
C GLU A 100 -14.17 -13.43 10.22
N TRP A 101 -12.88 -13.11 10.36
CA TRP A 101 -12.43 -11.95 11.13
C TRP A 101 -12.95 -10.63 10.56
N ILE A 102 -12.90 -10.45 9.23
CA ILE A 102 -13.43 -9.26 8.54
C ILE A 102 -14.93 -9.14 8.78
N GLU A 103 -15.69 -10.23 8.63
CA GLU A 103 -17.15 -10.21 8.78
C GLU A 103 -17.57 -9.95 10.23
N GLU A 104 -16.84 -10.52 11.21
CA GLU A 104 -17.07 -10.25 12.63
C GLU A 104 -16.90 -8.76 12.96
N HIS A 105 -15.82 -8.14 12.46
CA HIS A 105 -15.54 -6.72 12.72
C HIS A 105 -16.43 -5.79 11.90
N ARG A 106 -16.84 -6.21 10.70
CA ARG A 106 -17.82 -5.50 9.87
C ARG A 106 -19.16 -5.36 10.60
N LYS A 107 -19.64 -6.41 11.27
CA LYS A 107 -20.84 -6.37 12.12
C LYS A 107 -20.72 -5.38 13.29
N LYS A 108 -19.48 -5.12 13.74
CA LYS A 108 -19.15 -4.14 14.76
C LYS A 108 -18.88 -2.74 14.19
N ASN A 109 -19.24 -2.45 12.94
CA ASN A 109 -19.03 -1.18 12.22
C ASN A 109 -17.57 -0.81 11.94
N TYR A 110 -16.65 -1.78 11.89
CA TYR A 110 -15.32 -1.54 11.35
C TYR A 110 -15.33 -1.63 9.82
N ARG A 111 -14.45 -0.86 9.19
CA ARG A 111 -14.21 -0.84 7.74
C ARG A 111 -12.74 -1.04 7.47
N ILE A 112 -12.38 -1.79 6.43
CA ILE A 112 -10.98 -1.93 6.01
C ILE A 112 -10.47 -0.56 5.57
N THR A 113 -9.38 -0.09 6.18
CA THR A 113 -8.79 1.22 5.89
C THR A 113 -7.38 1.14 5.33
N ALA A 114 -6.66 0.05 5.59
CA ALA A 114 -5.34 -0.17 5.01
C ALA A 114 -5.05 -1.67 4.88
N MET A 115 -4.32 -2.06 3.84
CA MET A 115 -3.87 -3.43 3.66
C MET A 115 -2.56 -3.50 2.88
N ALA A 116 -1.70 -4.47 3.19
CA ALA A 116 -0.49 -4.78 2.45
C ALA A 116 -0.16 -6.28 2.54
N GLY A 117 0.55 -6.81 1.55
CA GLY A 117 1.11 -8.16 1.53
C GLY A 117 2.63 -8.10 1.50
N HIS A 118 3.30 -8.98 2.24
CA HIS A 118 4.74 -9.18 2.15
C HIS A 118 5.07 -10.28 1.13
N ASP A 119 6.33 -10.40 0.72
CA ASP A 119 6.72 -11.27 -0.40
C ASP A 119 6.70 -12.78 -0.07
N TYR A 120 6.77 -13.16 1.20
CA TYR A 120 6.67 -14.56 1.66
C TYR A 120 5.27 -14.97 2.15
N GLY A 121 4.18 -14.35 1.68
CA GLY A 121 2.82 -14.80 2.03
C GLY A 121 2.11 -14.06 3.16
N SER A 122 2.77 -13.34 4.06
CA SER A 122 2.08 -12.64 5.14
C SER A 122 1.28 -11.44 4.66
N SER A 123 0.16 -11.17 5.31
CA SER A 123 -0.73 -10.05 5.01
C SER A 123 -1.08 -9.29 6.28
N LEU A 124 -1.10 -7.96 6.19
CA LEU A 124 -1.58 -7.07 7.24
C LEU A 124 -2.85 -6.39 6.76
N VAL A 125 -3.93 -6.57 7.51
CA VAL A 125 -5.21 -5.88 7.29
C VAL A 125 -5.51 -5.03 8.52
N VAL A 126 -5.85 -3.77 8.28
CA VAL A 126 -6.25 -2.82 9.31
C VAL A 126 -7.69 -2.40 9.05
N MET A 127 -8.53 -2.48 10.08
CA MET A 127 -9.91 -1.99 10.02
C MET A 127 -10.14 -0.92 11.10
N SER A 128 -10.88 0.13 10.75
CA SER A 128 -11.11 1.27 11.62
C SER A 128 -12.60 1.64 11.73
N LYS A 129 -12.98 2.29 12.83
CA LYS A 129 -14.26 2.98 13.06
C LYS A 129 -14.10 4.47 12.84
N GLY A 130 -15.22 5.18 12.66
CA GLY A 130 -15.23 6.63 12.40
C GLY A 130 -14.94 7.00 10.95
N THR A 131 -14.74 5.99 10.07
CA THR A 131 -14.59 6.20 8.63
C THR A 131 -15.90 6.70 8.02
N LYS A 132 -15.81 7.41 6.90
CA LYS A 132 -16.97 7.76 6.07
C LYS A 132 -17.43 6.62 5.16
N TYR A 133 -16.74 5.48 5.19
CA TYR A 133 -17.00 4.35 4.28
C TYR A 133 -18.32 3.66 4.60
N GLY A 134 -19.18 3.58 3.58
CA GLY A 134 -20.43 2.84 3.56
C GLY A 134 -20.19 1.36 3.36
N GLN A 135 -20.91 0.75 2.43
CA GLN A 135 -20.70 -0.66 2.10
C GLN A 135 -19.30 -0.87 1.50
N GLN A 136 -18.68 -2.00 1.84
CA GLN A 136 -17.41 -2.44 1.24
C GLN A 136 -17.59 -3.78 0.53
N CYS A 137 -16.88 -3.95 -0.57
CA CYS A 137 -16.66 -5.21 -1.24
C CYS A 137 -15.17 -5.39 -1.48
N TYR A 138 -14.72 -6.63 -1.61
CA TYR A 138 -13.35 -6.93 -1.94
C TYR A 138 -13.28 -8.10 -2.93
N ASP A 139 -12.21 -8.11 -3.71
CA ASP A 139 -11.87 -9.18 -4.66
C ASP A 139 -10.48 -9.71 -4.35
N CYS A 140 -10.34 -11.04 -4.43
CA CYS A 140 -9.08 -11.77 -4.27
C CYS A 140 -8.83 -12.57 -5.55
N SER A 141 -7.82 -12.17 -6.33
CA SER A 141 -7.59 -12.72 -7.67
C SER A 141 -6.10 -12.89 -7.98
N TYR A 142 -5.75 -13.91 -8.77
CA TYR A 142 -4.37 -14.11 -9.30
C TYR A 142 -4.02 -13.18 -10.47
N SER A 143 -4.93 -12.28 -10.84
CA SER A 143 -4.70 -11.27 -11.88
C SER A 143 -5.41 -10.00 -11.46
N PHE A 144 -4.92 -8.86 -11.94
CA PHE A 144 -5.51 -7.56 -11.60
C PHE A 144 -6.98 -7.49 -12.07
N PRO A 145 -7.96 -7.32 -11.16
CA PRO A 145 -9.37 -7.55 -11.46
C PRO A 145 -10.04 -6.31 -12.09
N PHE A 146 -9.55 -5.85 -13.25
CA PHE A 146 -10.01 -4.61 -13.87
C PHE A 146 -11.49 -4.63 -14.27
N ASP A 147 -12.00 -5.76 -14.78
CA ASP A 147 -13.40 -5.87 -15.17
C ASP A 147 -14.35 -5.77 -13.97
N TRP A 148 -13.98 -6.39 -12.84
CA TRP A 148 -14.71 -6.29 -11.58
C TRP A 148 -14.68 -4.85 -11.04
N ILE A 149 -13.53 -4.17 -11.08
CA ILE A 149 -13.41 -2.76 -10.67
C ILE A 149 -14.36 -1.88 -11.50
N LYS A 150 -14.38 -2.05 -12.83
CA LYS A 150 -15.29 -1.28 -13.71
C LYS A 150 -16.75 -1.54 -13.40
N GLU A 151 -17.11 -2.79 -13.08
CA GLU A 151 -18.46 -3.12 -12.65
C GLU A 151 -18.82 -2.39 -11.35
N LYS A 152 -17.93 -2.44 -10.36
CA LYS A 152 -18.14 -1.80 -9.05
C LYS A 152 -18.13 -0.28 -9.08
N TRP A 153 -17.38 0.35 -9.98
CA TRP A 153 -17.52 1.79 -10.24
C TRP A 153 -18.95 2.16 -10.68
N ARG A 154 -19.60 1.36 -11.53
CA ARG A 154 -21.00 1.61 -11.95
C ARG A 154 -22.00 1.46 -10.80
N GLU A 155 -21.64 0.70 -9.76
CA GLU A 155 -22.41 0.54 -8.52
C GLU A 155 -22.08 1.61 -7.46
N GLY A 156 -21.21 2.57 -7.77
CA GLY A 156 -20.81 3.67 -6.87
C GLY A 156 -19.77 3.27 -5.82
N PHE A 157 -19.12 2.12 -5.97
CA PHE A 157 -17.98 1.73 -5.15
C PHE A 157 -16.69 2.25 -5.79
N TYR A 158 -15.72 2.64 -4.97
CA TYR A 158 -14.42 3.10 -5.44
C TYR A 158 -13.30 2.41 -4.69
N VAL A 159 -12.17 2.19 -5.36
CA VAL A 159 -10.98 1.57 -4.76
C VAL A 159 -10.49 2.45 -3.62
N THR A 160 -10.41 1.88 -2.42
CA THR A 160 -9.93 2.57 -1.21
C THR A 160 -8.68 1.96 -0.62
N SER A 161 -8.40 0.69 -0.91
CA SER A 161 -7.18 0.03 -0.46
C SER A 161 -6.86 -1.15 -1.39
N MET A 162 -5.58 -1.42 -1.58
CA MET A 162 -5.11 -2.51 -2.42
C MET A 162 -3.85 -3.12 -1.83
N ALA A 163 -3.69 -4.42 -2.03
CA ALA A 163 -2.44 -5.12 -1.76
C ALA A 163 -2.15 -6.10 -2.89
N THR A 164 -0.86 -6.40 -3.05
CA THR A 164 -0.40 -7.50 -3.88
C THR A 164 0.65 -8.30 -3.12
N ASN A 165 0.78 -9.56 -3.49
CA ASN A 165 1.86 -10.44 -3.09
C ASN A 165 2.10 -11.39 -4.27
N GLY A 166 3.25 -11.31 -4.92
CA GLY A 166 3.50 -12.14 -6.10
C GLY A 166 2.51 -11.81 -7.24
N MET A 167 1.76 -12.83 -7.68
CA MET A 167 0.71 -12.67 -8.70
C MET A 167 -0.66 -12.38 -8.09
N GLU A 168 -0.78 -12.39 -6.76
CA GLU A 168 -2.05 -12.27 -6.06
C GLU A 168 -2.39 -10.81 -5.81
N TRP A 169 -3.66 -10.49 -6.01
CA TRP A 169 -4.23 -9.17 -5.83
C TRP A 169 -5.36 -9.24 -4.83
N ARG A 170 -5.39 -8.26 -3.94
CA ARG A 170 -6.53 -7.97 -3.09
C ARG A 170 -6.93 -6.52 -3.29
N VAL A 171 -8.17 -6.30 -3.71
CA VAL A 171 -8.72 -4.97 -3.96
C VAL A 171 -9.91 -4.75 -3.06
N VAL A 172 -9.89 -3.68 -2.28
CA VAL A 172 -11.02 -3.25 -1.45
C VAL A 172 -11.64 -2.02 -2.07
N MET A 173 -12.94 -2.08 -2.32
CA MET A 173 -13.72 -0.94 -2.78
C MET A 173 -14.78 -0.56 -1.76
N SER A 174 -15.01 0.74 -1.60
CA SER A 174 -15.93 1.30 -0.61
C SER A 174 -16.89 2.29 -1.27
N GLN A 175 -18.15 2.29 -0.84
CA GLN A 175 -19.07 3.40 -1.07
C GLN A 175 -18.78 4.54 -0.09
N GLY A 176 -19.14 5.77 -0.45
CA GLY A 176 -18.98 6.93 0.44
C GLY A 176 -17.52 7.34 0.69
N ALA A 177 -16.58 6.89 -0.16
CA ALA A 177 -15.17 7.26 -0.07
C ALA A 177 -14.90 8.75 -0.39
N GLY A 178 -15.89 9.47 -0.94
CA GLY A 178 -15.74 10.86 -1.36
C GLY A 178 -15.08 11.02 -2.74
N PHE A 179 -14.93 9.91 -3.48
CA PHE A 179 -14.43 9.92 -4.85
C PHE A 179 -15.59 10.01 -5.85
N SER A 180 -15.36 10.70 -6.96
CA SER A 180 -16.32 10.84 -8.07
C SER A 180 -15.86 10.11 -9.32
N ASP A 181 -14.57 10.22 -9.65
CA ASP A 181 -13.95 9.55 -10.79
C ASP A 181 -12.63 8.89 -10.34
N GLN A 182 -12.39 7.67 -10.83
CA GLN A 182 -11.14 6.95 -10.62
C GLN A 182 -10.65 6.35 -11.93
N VAL A 183 -9.32 6.23 -12.02
CA VAL A 183 -8.63 5.65 -13.17
C VAL A 183 -7.56 4.71 -12.64
N VAL A 184 -7.24 3.67 -13.42
CA VAL A 184 -6.14 2.76 -13.14
C VAL A 184 -4.98 3.10 -14.05
N GLU A 185 -3.80 3.30 -13.47
CA GLU A 185 -2.51 3.29 -14.17
C GLU A 185 -1.80 1.99 -13.77
N LEU A 186 -1.68 1.06 -14.73
CA LEU A 186 -0.98 -0.21 -14.54
C LEU A 186 0.22 -0.23 -15.49
N ASP A 187 1.42 -0.35 -14.93
CA ASP A 187 2.67 -0.38 -15.69
C ASP A 187 3.64 -1.35 -15.01
N PHE A 188 4.54 -1.94 -15.80
CA PHE A 188 5.62 -2.81 -15.30
C PHE A 188 6.82 -2.00 -14.78
N LEU A 189 6.88 -0.71 -15.10
CA LEU A 189 7.85 0.25 -14.59
C LEU A 189 7.14 1.32 -13.76
N TYR A 190 7.91 2.15 -13.04
CA TYR A 190 7.34 3.30 -12.34
C TYR A 190 6.61 4.24 -13.32
N PRO A 191 5.28 4.42 -13.20
CA PRO A 191 4.46 5.08 -14.22
C PRO A 191 4.49 6.61 -14.09
N SER A 192 5.68 7.22 -14.09
CA SER A 192 5.85 8.66 -13.88
C SER A 192 5.02 9.51 -14.84
N GLU A 193 5.10 9.22 -16.14
CA GLU A 193 4.38 9.99 -17.17
C GLU A 193 2.85 9.88 -17.02
N GLY A 194 2.35 8.68 -16.73
CA GLY A 194 0.93 8.44 -16.47
C GLY A 194 0.43 9.25 -15.27
N ILE A 195 1.16 9.21 -14.15
CA ILE A 195 0.82 9.96 -12.94
C ILE A 195 0.78 11.47 -13.22
N HIS A 196 1.82 12.05 -13.83
CA HIS A 196 1.88 13.49 -14.11
C HIS A 196 0.76 13.93 -15.05
N ARG A 197 0.44 13.10 -16.06
CA ARG A 197 -0.69 13.34 -16.94
C ARG A 197 -2.02 13.35 -16.17
N ARG A 198 -2.24 12.40 -15.26
CA ARG A 198 -3.47 12.36 -14.44
C ARG A 198 -3.57 13.53 -13.48
N TRP A 199 -2.47 13.95 -12.87
CA TRP A 199 -2.43 15.16 -12.05
C TRP A 199 -2.80 16.42 -12.84
N SER A 200 -2.35 16.55 -14.09
CA SER A 200 -2.75 17.68 -14.96
C SER A 200 -4.25 17.71 -15.27
N CYS A 201 -4.92 16.57 -15.16
CA CYS A 201 -6.37 16.42 -15.31
C CYS A 201 -7.14 16.52 -13.96
N GLY A 202 -6.46 16.86 -12.85
CA GLY A 202 -7.09 17.03 -11.54
C GLY A 202 -7.30 15.74 -10.73
N PHE A 203 -6.75 14.61 -11.17
CA PHE A 203 -6.78 13.37 -10.38
C PHE A 203 -5.71 13.38 -9.28
N CYS A 204 -5.95 12.65 -8.20
CA CYS A 204 -4.99 12.37 -7.13
C CYS A 204 -4.81 10.86 -6.97
N ILE A 205 -3.69 10.44 -6.37
CA ILE A 205 -3.46 9.03 -6.04
C ILE A 205 -4.39 8.64 -4.89
N THR A 206 -5.22 7.61 -5.09
CA THR A 206 -6.16 7.12 -4.06
C THR A 206 -5.79 5.76 -3.50
N ALA A 207 -5.04 4.95 -4.25
CA ALA A 207 -4.51 3.66 -3.82
C ALA A 207 -3.29 3.31 -4.66
N THR A 208 -2.36 2.54 -4.08
CA THR A 208 -1.16 2.04 -4.75
C THR A 208 -0.87 0.63 -4.26
N ALA A 209 -0.40 -0.23 -5.16
CA ALA A 209 0.18 -1.51 -4.81
C ALA A 209 1.38 -1.74 -5.74
N ALA A 210 2.44 -2.33 -5.19
CA ALA A 210 3.65 -2.68 -5.92
C ALA A 210 4.17 -4.01 -5.37
N ASN A 211 4.83 -4.76 -6.24
CA ASN A 211 5.52 -6.01 -5.93
C ASN A 211 7.00 -5.83 -6.31
#